data_AF-A0A7G8X6V7-F1
#
_entry.id   AF-A0A7G8X6V7-F1
#
_cell.length_a   1.000
_cell.length_b   1.000
_cell.length_c   1.000
_cell.angle_alpha   90.00
_cell.angle_beta   90.00
_cell.angle_gamma   90.00
#
_symmetry.space_group_name_H-M   'P 1'
#
loop_
_entity.id
_entity.type
_entity.pdbx_description
1 polymer ?
#
loop_
_entity_poly.entity_id
_entity_poly.type
_entity_poly.pdbx_seq_one_letter_code
_entity_poly.pdbx_strand_id
1 'polypeptide(L)'
;MNEYIQLMIDWVEEHLNKEFSLDELANYMGYSPYYCSFKFHQVTGISIRRYVLLRRLYLSTADLSSNQKVIEIAFEYGYSSQEAYSRAFKKVFGVTPREFQLNKLPVQSFVKLTVDQSEDGDSVYMSRKNEVEQLQNVKRELFDKDVLNVLNGQVMYEEFKAEKLMGDSDYVPFNEAMCVHATTPQVFDDEFIQTRALGHHVSVENYIRKVIYPFNTIFKEEYKYIVLWFGEDMFCQMNLLTILTYFEQSGYKGKVLLNSFREDEFKVSQTELQLGDYESVYKEVLINHRKPSIELLPVMYQAIDIFLDMLKENNEVVKYISKNKDLSTAELVNRLFDLFPTIGYGDSQYIELINKAK
;
A
#
# COMPACT_ATOMS: atom_id res chain seq x y z
N MET A 1 -5.78 9.64 27.58
CA MET A 1 -6.14 10.59 26.49
C MET A 1 -6.54 9.83 25.23
N ASN A 2 -5.85 8.71 24.95
CA ASN A 2 -6.15 7.80 23.83
C ASN A 2 -7.51 7.07 23.96
N GLU A 3 -7.94 6.69 25.18
CA GLU A 3 -9.24 6.02 25.39
C GLU A 3 -10.44 6.80 24.83
N TYR A 4 -10.49 8.12 25.00
CA TYR A 4 -11.60 8.93 24.46
C TYR A 4 -11.63 8.96 22.94
N ILE A 5 -10.47 8.89 22.28
CA ILE A 5 -10.40 8.83 20.82
C ILE A 5 -10.80 7.44 20.34
N GLN A 6 -10.38 6.39 21.04
CA GLN A 6 -10.84 5.05 20.74
C GLN A 6 -12.37 4.95 20.85
N LEU A 7 -12.97 5.54 21.89
CA LEU A 7 -14.43 5.64 22.01
C LEU A 7 -15.08 6.40 20.86
N MET A 8 -14.46 7.47 20.35
CA MET A 8 -14.96 8.17 19.16
C MET A 8 -14.89 7.26 17.92
N ILE A 9 -13.78 6.53 17.73
CA ILE A 9 -13.61 5.58 16.62
C ILE A 9 -14.65 4.47 16.70
N ASP A 10 -14.80 3.85 17.87
CA ASP A 10 -15.75 2.77 18.11
C ASP A 10 -17.18 3.22 17.83
N TRP A 11 -17.57 4.41 18.33
CA TRP A 11 -18.87 4.98 18.03
C TRP A 11 -19.06 5.20 16.52
N VAL A 12 -18.05 5.74 15.83
CA VAL A 12 -18.11 5.94 14.38
C VAL A 12 -18.29 4.60 13.65
N GLU A 13 -17.56 3.55 14.03
CA GLU A 13 -17.66 2.21 13.44
C GLU A 13 -19.08 1.63 13.57
N GLU A 14 -19.71 1.79 14.74
CA GLU A 14 -21.09 1.35 15.00
C GLU A 14 -22.15 2.12 14.17
N HIS A 15 -21.78 3.27 13.61
CA HIS A 15 -22.67 4.17 12.86
C HIS A 15 -22.29 4.31 11.38
N LEU A 16 -21.43 3.43 10.84
CA LEU A 16 -21.00 3.50 9.43
C LEU A 16 -22.14 3.23 8.43
N ASN A 17 -23.20 2.53 8.83
CA ASN A 17 -24.35 2.20 7.97
C ASN A 17 -25.48 3.26 7.95
N LYS A 18 -25.31 4.38 8.63
CA LYS A 18 -26.30 5.48 8.72
C LYS A 18 -25.74 6.78 8.18
N GLU A 19 -26.50 7.86 8.13
CA GLU A 19 -25.91 9.19 7.86
C GLU A 19 -25.04 9.60 9.06
N PHE A 20 -23.78 9.96 8.83
CA PHE A 20 -22.88 10.36 9.92
C PHE A 20 -23.18 11.80 10.36
N SER A 21 -23.50 11.98 11.65
CA SER A 21 -23.67 13.30 12.26
C SER A 21 -22.56 13.59 13.28
N LEU A 22 -21.81 14.66 13.05
CA LEU A 22 -20.82 15.14 14.01
C LEU A 22 -21.49 15.62 15.31
N ASP A 23 -22.72 16.13 15.24
CA ASP A 23 -23.48 16.56 16.41
C ASP A 23 -23.92 15.36 17.26
N GLU A 24 -24.28 14.23 16.65
CA GLU A 24 -24.61 13.01 17.39
C GLU A 24 -23.39 12.44 18.12
N LEU A 25 -22.24 12.37 17.43
CA LEU A 25 -20.98 11.97 18.07
C LEU A 25 -20.63 12.92 19.23
N ALA A 26 -20.77 14.23 19.02
CA ALA A 26 -20.47 15.23 20.03
C ALA A 26 -21.36 15.10 21.28
N ASN A 27 -22.66 14.87 21.06
CA ASN A 27 -23.63 14.60 22.13
C ASN A 27 -23.30 13.31 22.88
N TYR A 28 -22.94 12.24 22.17
CA TYR A 28 -22.50 10.98 22.78
C TYR A 28 -21.25 11.17 23.66
N MET A 29 -20.27 11.91 23.14
CA MET A 29 -19.01 12.15 23.85
C MET A 29 -19.12 13.21 24.96
N GLY A 30 -20.22 13.97 25.04
CA GLY A 30 -20.38 15.08 25.97
C GLY A 30 -19.47 16.28 25.67
N TYR A 31 -19.03 16.45 24.43
CA TYR A 31 -18.14 17.54 23.99
C TYR A 31 -18.77 18.36 22.86
N SER A 32 -18.15 19.47 22.49
CA SER A 32 -18.57 20.22 21.31
C SER A 32 -18.18 19.50 20.01
N PRO A 33 -18.94 19.69 18.92
CA PRO A 33 -18.59 19.17 17.58
C PRO A 33 -17.18 19.58 17.14
N TYR A 34 -16.80 20.83 17.41
CA TYR A 34 -15.47 21.34 17.12
C TYR A 34 -14.40 20.56 17.89
N TYR A 35 -14.59 20.35 19.19
CA TYR A 35 -13.62 19.64 20.02
C TYR A 35 -13.43 18.20 19.57
N CYS A 36 -14.52 17.48 19.25
CA CYS A 36 -14.45 16.11 18.73
C CYS A 36 -13.68 16.05 17.40
N SER A 37 -14.03 16.91 16.44
CA SER A 37 -13.35 16.96 15.14
C SER A 37 -11.86 17.32 15.27
N PHE A 38 -11.57 18.35 16.08
CA PHE A 38 -10.21 18.81 16.34
C PHE A 38 -9.36 17.72 17.00
N LYS A 39 -9.87 17.10 18.07
CA LYS A 39 -9.15 16.06 18.82
C LYS A 39 -8.96 14.79 18.02
N PHE A 40 -9.99 14.33 17.31
CA PHE A 40 -9.88 13.18 16.43
C PHE A 40 -8.81 13.42 15.36
N HIS A 41 -8.83 14.56 14.66
CA HIS A 41 -7.82 14.85 13.65
C HIS A 41 -6.42 15.07 14.25
N GLN A 42 -6.33 15.66 15.44
CA GLN A 42 -5.06 15.82 16.15
C GLN A 42 -4.41 14.46 16.45
N VAL A 43 -5.21 13.47 16.87
CA VAL A 43 -4.70 12.16 17.28
C VAL A 43 -4.57 11.19 16.11
N THR A 44 -5.51 11.16 15.17
CA THR A 44 -5.52 10.18 14.07
C THR A 44 -4.82 10.66 12.81
N GLY A 45 -4.47 11.95 12.72
CA GLY A 45 -3.93 12.56 11.50
C GLY A 45 -4.96 12.79 10.39
N ILE A 46 -6.18 12.23 10.48
CA ILE A 46 -7.22 12.35 9.44
C ILE A 46 -8.50 12.95 10.00
N SER A 47 -9.30 13.60 9.15
CA SER A 47 -10.61 14.11 9.59
C SER A 47 -11.61 12.96 9.76
N ILE A 48 -12.54 13.09 10.72
CA ILE A 48 -13.59 12.08 10.97
C ILE A 48 -14.39 11.79 9.68
N ARG A 49 -14.75 12.82 8.92
CA ARG A 49 -15.49 12.66 7.65
C ARG A 49 -14.69 11.86 6.62
N ARG A 50 -13.37 12.06 6.54
CA ARG A 50 -12.50 11.29 5.65
C ARG A 50 -12.39 9.85 6.12
N TYR A 51 -12.27 9.61 7.42
CA TYR A 51 -12.26 8.28 8.01
C TYR A 51 -13.54 7.51 7.67
N VAL A 52 -14.72 8.10 7.97
CA VAL A 52 -16.04 7.52 7.64
C VAL A 52 -16.15 7.17 6.15
N LEU A 53 -15.74 8.10 5.27
CA LEU A 53 -15.76 7.89 3.83
C LEU A 53 -14.91 6.67 3.43
N LEU A 54 -13.67 6.58 3.90
CA LEU A 54 -12.76 5.50 3.55
C LEU A 54 -13.23 4.15 4.12
N ARG A 55 -13.69 4.11 5.38
CA ARG A 55 -14.24 2.90 6.01
C ARG A 55 -15.45 2.37 5.26
N ARG A 56 -16.43 3.22 4.94
CA ARG A 56 -17.63 2.80 4.19
C ARG A 56 -17.28 2.23 2.83
N LEU A 57 -16.46 2.95 2.07
CA LEU A 57 -16.05 2.55 0.74
C LEU A 57 -15.23 1.26 0.75
N TYR A 58 -14.39 1.05 1.76
CA TYR A 58 -13.65 -0.20 1.92
C TYR A 58 -14.57 -1.35 2.31
N LEU A 59 -15.44 -1.19 3.31
CA LEU A 59 -16.39 -2.24 3.71
C LEU A 59 -17.31 -2.66 2.56
N SER A 60 -17.77 -1.70 1.74
CA SER A 60 -18.62 -1.99 0.58
C SER A 60 -17.94 -2.81 -0.51
N THR A 61 -16.60 -2.96 -0.50
CA THR A 61 -15.89 -3.84 -1.43
C THR A 61 -16.22 -5.32 -1.22
N ALA A 62 -16.54 -5.73 0.01
CA ALA A 62 -16.97 -7.10 0.31
C ALA A 62 -18.32 -7.40 -0.36
N ASP A 63 -19.27 -6.46 -0.28
CA ASP A 63 -20.60 -6.60 -0.89
C ASP A 63 -20.54 -6.48 -2.42
N LEU A 64 -19.65 -5.63 -2.95
CA LEU A 64 -19.37 -5.62 -4.38
C LEU A 64 -18.83 -6.97 -4.85
N SER A 65 -17.92 -7.57 -4.10
CA SER A 65 -17.31 -8.88 -4.40
C SER A 65 -18.30 -10.04 -4.32
N SER A 66 -19.39 -9.89 -3.54
CA SER A 66 -20.49 -10.85 -3.45
C SER A 66 -21.55 -10.70 -4.57
N ASN A 67 -21.32 -9.80 -5.52
CA ASN A 67 -22.22 -9.47 -6.63
C ASN A 67 -23.54 -8.78 -6.24
N GLN A 68 -23.60 -8.14 -5.07
CA GLN A 68 -24.77 -7.33 -4.69
C GLN A 68 -24.94 -6.12 -5.62
N LYS A 69 -26.18 -5.64 -5.78
CA LYS A 69 -26.45 -4.51 -6.70
C LYS A 69 -25.85 -3.22 -6.16
N VAL A 70 -25.18 -2.48 -7.04
CA VAL A 70 -24.52 -1.22 -6.70
C VAL A 70 -25.47 -0.20 -6.05
N ILE A 71 -26.74 -0.14 -6.46
CA ILE A 71 -27.74 0.74 -5.85
C ILE A 71 -28.13 0.33 -4.43
N GLU A 72 -28.22 -0.98 -4.15
CA GLU A 72 -28.53 -1.49 -2.81
C GLU A 72 -27.38 -1.17 -1.85
N ILE A 73 -26.14 -1.46 -2.29
CA ILE A 73 -24.91 -1.09 -1.58
C ILE A 73 -24.87 0.42 -1.32
N ALA A 74 -25.15 1.26 -2.32
CA ALA A 74 -25.13 2.71 -2.14
C ALA A 74 -26.03 3.16 -0.98
N PHE A 75 -27.26 2.64 -0.90
CA PHE A 75 -28.18 2.98 0.19
C PHE A 75 -27.77 2.39 1.54
N GLU A 76 -27.26 1.16 1.58
CA GLU A 76 -26.78 0.51 2.81
C GLU A 76 -25.61 1.26 3.46
N TYR A 77 -24.74 1.86 2.66
CA TYR A 77 -23.62 2.70 3.13
C TYR A 77 -23.98 4.19 3.24
N GLY A 78 -25.28 4.52 3.23
CA GLY A 78 -25.79 5.86 3.52
C GLY A 78 -25.56 6.89 2.42
N TYR A 79 -25.42 6.47 1.15
CA TYR A 79 -25.41 7.40 0.01
C TYR A 79 -26.82 7.68 -0.47
N SER A 80 -27.09 8.93 -0.85
CA SER A 80 -28.40 9.35 -1.36
C SER A 80 -28.73 8.84 -2.76
N SER A 81 -27.73 8.37 -3.52
CA SER A 81 -27.92 7.81 -4.86
C SER A 81 -26.74 6.92 -5.28
N GLN A 82 -26.98 6.05 -6.27
CA GLN A 82 -25.94 5.21 -6.87
C GLN A 82 -24.80 6.04 -7.50
N GLU A 83 -25.12 7.18 -8.10
CA GLU A 83 -24.15 8.07 -8.74
C GLU A 83 -23.25 8.75 -7.71
N ALA A 84 -23.80 9.14 -6.55
CA ALA A 84 -23.01 9.70 -5.46
C ALA A 84 -22.00 8.69 -4.93
N TYR A 85 -22.45 7.44 -4.70
CA TYR A 85 -21.58 6.33 -4.32
C TYR A 85 -20.51 6.06 -5.39
N SER A 86 -20.91 5.92 -6.65
CA SER A 86 -19.98 5.59 -7.74
C SER A 86 -18.90 6.65 -7.95
N ARG A 87 -19.25 7.94 -7.82
CA ARG A 87 -18.27 9.04 -7.87
C ARG A 87 -17.29 8.98 -6.69
N ALA A 88 -17.79 8.73 -5.49
CA ALA A 88 -16.95 8.61 -4.29
C ALA A 88 -16.00 7.40 -4.39
N PHE A 89 -16.53 6.26 -4.83
CA PHE A 89 -15.78 5.03 -5.06
C PHE A 89 -14.68 5.25 -6.11
N LYS A 90 -15.02 5.77 -7.30
CA LYS A 90 -14.03 6.08 -8.35
C LYS A 90 -12.98 7.08 -7.92
N LYS A 91 -13.34 8.07 -7.09
CA LYS A 91 -12.38 9.04 -6.55
C LYS A 91 -11.37 8.39 -5.61
N VAL A 92 -11.77 7.36 -4.86
CA VAL A 92 -10.89 6.70 -3.86
C VAL A 92 -10.10 5.55 -4.49
N PHE A 93 -10.74 4.75 -5.34
CA PHE A 93 -10.18 3.51 -5.88
C PHE A 93 -9.75 3.61 -7.35
N GLY A 94 -9.93 4.75 -8.01
CA GLY A 94 -9.57 4.96 -9.42
C GLY A 94 -10.54 4.33 -10.43
N VAL A 95 -11.26 3.28 -10.03
CA VAL A 95 -12.19 2.49 -10.86
C VAL A 95 -13.64 2.66 -10.41
N THR A 96 -14.61 2.36 -11.28
CA THR A 96 -16.03 2.33 -10.89
C THR A 96 -16.37 1.08 -10.05
N PRO A 97 -17.45 1.11 -9.24
CA PRO A 97 -17.91 -0.08 -8.52
C PRO A 97 -18.17 -1.29 -9.42
N ARG A 98 -18.61 -1.05 -10.66
CA ARG A 98 -18.92 -2.11 -11.62
C ARG A 98 -17.66 -2.77 -12.16
N GLU A 99 -16.64 -2.00 -12.51
CA GLU A 99 -15.33 -2.52 -12.93
C GLU A 99 -14.68 -3.34 -11.81
N PHE A 100 -14.75 -2.84 -10.57
CA PHE A 100 -14.29 -3.56 -9.39
C PHE A 100 -15.01 -4.91 -9.23
N GLN A 101 -16.35 -4.92 -9.30
CA GLN A 101 -17.17 -6.13 -9.16
C GLN A 101 -16.89 -7.17 -10.26
N LEU A 102 -16.67 -6.74 -11.50
CA LEU A 102 -16.40 -7.65 -12.61
C LEU A 102 -15.04 -8.34 -12.50
N ASN A 103 -14.02 -7.61 -12.07
CA ASN A 103 -12.64 -8.05 -12.12
C ASN A 103 -12.07 -8.48 -10.76
N LYS A 104 -12.79 -8.23 -9.65
CA LYS A 104 -12.36 -8.52 -8.27
C LYS A 104 -10.96 -7.96 -7.99
N LEU A 105 -10.80 -6.67 -8.28
CA LEU A 105 -9.50 -6.00 -8.24
C LEU A 105 -8.99 -5.84 -6.79
N PRO A 106 -7.67 -5.91 -6.56
CA PRO A 106 -7.11 -5.61 -5.24
C PRO A 106 -7.22 -4.11 -4.92
N VAL A 107 -7.54 -3.80 -3.67
CA VAL A 107 -7.62 -2.44 -3.11
C VAL A 107 -6.73 -2.36 -1.88
N GLN A 108 -6.26 -1.15 -1.55
CA GLN A 108 -5.57 -0.93 -0.29
C GLN A 108 -6.53 -1.06 0.87
N SER A 109 -6.17 -1.91 1.84
CA SER A 109 -6.95 -2.14 3.04
C SER A 109 -7.05 -0.89 3.91
N PHE A 110 -8.27 -0.60 4.38
CA PHE A 110 -8.50 0.50 5.31
C PHE A 110 -9.23 -0.03 6.54
N VAL A 111 -8.48 -0.61 7.47
CA VAL A 111 -9.01 -1.23 8.69
C VAL A 111 -9.44 -0.19 9.73
N LYS A 112 -10.16 -0.66 10.76
CA LYS A 112 -10.51 0.17 11.91
C LYS A 112 -9.23 0.67 12.59
N LEU A 113 -9.18 1.96 12.90
CA LEU A 113 -8.06 2.52 13.66
C LEU A 113 -8.08 2.04 15.12
N THR A 114 -6.91 1.69 15.64
CA THR A 114 -6.71 1.34 17.04
C THR A 114 -5.63 2.26 17.61
N VAL A 115 -5.98 3.04 18.64
CA VAL A 115 -5.10 4.10 19.20
C VAL A 115 -4.28 3.61 20.39
N ASP A 116 -4.57 2.40 20.90
CA ASP A 116 -3.74 1.70 21.88
C ASP A 116 -3.96 0.19 21.75
N GLN A 117 -2.99 -0.51 21.15
CA GLN A 117 -2.64 -1.90 21.47
C GLN A 117 -1.29 -2.22 20.83
N SER A 118 -0.32 -2.55 21.67
CA SER A 118 0.87 -3.26 21.25
C SER A 118 0.43 -4.67 20.88
N GLU A 119 0.44 -5.01 19.59
CA GLU A 119 0.22 -6.39 19.18
C GLU A 119 1.55 -7.12 18.96
N ASP A 120 1.52 -8.34 19.48
CA ASP A 120 2.56 -9.34 19.58
C ASP A 120 2.94 -9.84 18.17
N GLY A 121 4.21 -9.62 17.77
CA GLY A 121 4.69 -9.92 16.42
C GLY A 121 4.60 -11.40 16.02
N ASP A 122 4.47 -12.31 16.97
CA ASP A 122 4.44 -13.77 16.75
C ASP A 122 3.20 -14.26 15.98
N SER A 123 2.08 -13.51 16.02
CA SER A 123 0.83 -13.84 15.34
C SER A 123 0.94 -13.76 13.81
N VAL A 124 1.64 -12.76 13.30
CA VAL A 124 1.73 -12.43 11.87
C VAL A 124 2.55 -13.47 11.09
N TYR A 125 3.64 -13.96 11.70
CA TYR A 125 4.54 -14.93 11.08
C TYR A 125 3.84 -16.27 10.78
N MET A 126 3.02 -16.76 11.70
CA MET A 126 2.28 -18.01 11.51
C MET A 126 1.20 -17.89 10.43
N SER A 127 0.58 -16.71 10.26
CA SER A 127 -0.39 -16.46 9.18
C SER A 127 0.29 -16.56 7.80
N ARG A 128 1.45 -15.90 7.64
CA ARG A 128 2.21 -15.85 6.39
C ARG A 128 2.60 -17.23 5.85
N LYS A 129 3.17 -18.07 6.71
CA LYS A 129 3.58 -19.43 6.35
C LYS A 129 2.39 -20.25 5.83
N ASN A 130 1.30 -20.25 6.58
CA ASN A 130 0.10 -21.02 6.24
C ASN A 130 -0.49 -20.58 4.89
N GLU A 131 -0.53 -19.27 4.61
CA GLU A 131 -1.06 -18.75 3.35
C GLU A 131 -0.18 -19.14 2.14
N VAL A 132 1.15 -19.04 2.26
CA VAL A 132 2.06 -19.43 1.17
C VAL A 132 1.98 -20.93 0.90
N GLU A 133 1.96 -21.77 1.94
CA GLU A 133 1.78 -23.22 1.80
C GLU A 133 0.42 -23.58 1.16
N GLN A 134 -0.65 -22.85 1.50
CA GLN A 134 -1.96 -23.03 0.86
C GLN A 134 -1.90 -22.67 -0.63
N LEU A 135 -1.28 -21.54 -1.01
CA LEU A 135 -1.09 -21.17 -2.41
C LEU A 135 -0.27 -22.18 -3.18
N GLN A 136 0.82 -22.69 -2.59
CA GLN A 136 1.63 -23.75 -3.19
C GLN A 136 0.81 -25.00 -3.46
N ASN A 137 -0.08 -25.37 -2.55
CA ASN A 137 -0.94 -26.54 -2.71
C ASN A 137 -1.98 -26.35 -3.83
N VAL A 138 -2.55 -25.14 -3.96
CA VAL A 138 -3.61 -24.85 -4.92
C VAL A 138 -3.08 -24.51 -6.32
N LYS A 139 -1.88 -23.90 -6.42
CA LYS A 139 -1.28 -23.38 -7.67
C LYS A 139 0.15 -23.85 -7.85
N ARG A 140 0.37 -25.17 -7.83
CA ARG A 140 1.71 -25.79 -7.90
C ARG A 140 2.52 -25.34 -9.10
N GLU A 141 1.87 -25.07 -10.22
CA GLU A 141 2.48 -24.60 -11.47
C GLU A 141 3.18 -23.24 -11.34
N LEU A 142 2.86 -22.45 -10.31
CA LEU A 142 3.48 -21.16 -10.02
C LEU A 142 4.74 -21.28 -9.14
N PHE A 143 5.10 -22.50 -8.73
CA PHE A 143 6.27 -22.79 -7.90
C PHE A 143 7.20 -23.82 -8.57
N ASP A 144 7.03 -24.00 -9.88
CA ASP A 144 7.82 -24.90 -10.73
C ASP A 144 9.00 -24.16 -11.39
N LYS A 145 9.89 -24.89 -12.06
CA LYS A 145 11.19 -24.40 -12.56
C LYS A 145 11.12 -23.22 -13.53
N ASP A 146 10.04 -23.08 -14.29
CA ASP A 146 9.88 -22.01 -15.29
C ASP A 146 9.27 -20.71 -14.71
N VAL A 147 9.36 -20.54 -13.39
CA VAL A 147 8.79 -19.41 -12.65
C VAL A 147 9.85 -18.63 -11.90
N LEU A 148 9.79 -17.30 -12.04
CA LEU A 148 10.57 -16.38 -11.22
C LEU A 148 9.67 -15.71 -10.19
N ASN A 149 10.03 -15.83 -8.92
CA ASN A 149 9.40 -15.11 -7.82
C ASN A 149 10.23 -13.88 -7.45
N VAL A 150 9.62 -12.69 -7.53
CA VAL A 150 10.23 -11.43 -7.06
C VAL A 150 9.60 -11.05 -5.74
N LEU A 151 10.42 -10.98 -4.69
CA LEU A 151 10.01 -10.64 -3.33
C LEU A 151 10.39 -9.18 -3.06
N ASN A 152 9.47 -8.38 -2.50
CA ASN A 152 9.78 -6.99 -2.17
C ASN A 152 10.73 -6.91 -0.96
N GLY A 153 12.03 -6.77 -1.22
CA GLY A 153 13.07 -6.61 -0.22
C GLY A 153 13.74 -7.91 0.26
N GLN A 154 14.92 -7.73 0.86
CA GLN A 154 15.80 -8.79 1.33
C GLN A 154 15.22 -9.58 2.51
N VAL A 155 14.48 -8.90 3.40
CA VAL A 155 13.91 -9.52 4.62
C VAL A 155 12.91 -10.61 4.24
N MET A 156 11.97 -10.31 3.33
CA MET A 156 11.01 -11.29 2.82
C MET A 156 11.70 -12.49 2.15
N TYR A 157 12.78 -12.24 1.40
CA TYR A 157 13.57 -13.31 0.80
C TYR A 157 14.22 -14.22 1.84
N GLU A 158 14.80 -13.66 2.89
CA GLU A 158 15.40 -14.43 3.97
C GLU A 158 14.36 -15.23 4.76
N GLU A 159 13.17 -14.67 4.97
CA GLU A 159 12.04 -15.37 5.59
C GLU A 159 11.57 -16.56 4.75
N PHE A 160 11.31 -16.36 3.45
CA PHE A 160 10.90 -17.44 2.54
C PHE A 160 11.93 -18.58 2.54
N LYS A 161 13.22 -18.22 2.62
CA LYS A 161 14.31 -19.19 2.69
C LYS A 161 14.35 -19.92 4.03
N ALA A 162 14.24 -19.19 5.15
CA ALA A 162 14.29 -19.74 6.50
C ALA A 162 13.13 -20.71 6.75
N GLU A 163 11.94 -20.36 6.28
CA GLU A 163 10.71 -21.15 6.43
C GLU A 163 10.55 -22.25 5.38
N LYS A 164 11.52 -22.40 4.45
CA LYS A 164 11.50 -23.38 3.35
C LYS A 164 10.27 -23.24 2.45
N LEU A 165 9.86 -22.00 2.20
CA LEU A 165 8.76 -21.64 1.30
C LEU A 165 9.22 -21.46 -0.15
N MET A 166 10.52 -21.60 -0.43
CA MET A 166 11.05 -21.58 -1.79
C MET A 166 10.87 -22.96 -2.42
N GLY A 167 9.97 -23.07 -3.40
CA GLY A 167 9.75 -24.28 -4.20
C GLY A 167 10.90 -24.56 -5.19
N ASP A 168 10.60 -25.25 -6.29
CA ASP A 168 11.58 -25.55 -7.35
C ASP A 168 11.81 -24.37 -8.33
N SER A 169 11.12 -23.24 -8.11
CA SER A 169 11.22 -21.99 -8.86
C SER A 169 12.40 -21.11 -8.42
N ASP A 170 12.74 -20.12 -9.23
CA ASP A 170 13.74 -19.10 -8.84
C ASP A 170 13.13 -18.00 -7.97
N TYR A 171 13.95 -17.42 -7.09
CA TYR A 171 13.57 -16.34 -6.17
C TYR A 171 14.62 -15.24 -6.17
N VAL A 172 14.17 -13.98 -6.23
CA VAL A 172 15.03 -12.81 -6.16
C VAL A 172 14.42 -11.72 -5.27
N PRO A 173 15.22 -11.06 -4.41
CA PRO A 173 14.77 -9.89 -3.67
C PRO A 173 14.87 -8.62 -4.52
N PHE A 174 13.80 -7.82 -4.58
CA PHE A 174 13.80 -6.46 -5.11
C PHE A 174 14.21 -5.46 -4.02
N ASN A 175 15.47 -5.05 -4.04
CA ASN A 175 16.11 -4.25 -2.98
C ASN A 175 16.21 -2.76 -3.31
N GLU A 176 15.21 -2.19 -3.98
CA GLU A 176 15.17 -0.76 -4.27
C GLU A 176 14.16 -0.02 -3.37
N ALA A 177 14.32 1.30 -3.23
CA ALA A 177 13.46 2.16 -2.43
C ALA A 177 12.98 3.37 -3.26
N MET A 178 12.00 3.15 -4.13
CA MET A 178 11.61 4.14 -5.16
C MET A 178 10.83 5.34 -4.62
N CYS A 179 10.45 5.33 -3.34
CA CYS A 179 9.80 6.47 -2.69
C CYS A 179 10.76 7.59 -2.27
N VAL A 180 12.08 7.36 -2.36
CA VAL A 180 13.11 8.33 -1.96
C VAL A 180 14.07 8.59 -3.12
N HIS A 181 14.61 9.81 -3.16
CA HIS A 181 15.56 10.30 -4.16
C HIS A 181 15.07 10.28 -5.61
N ALA A 182 15.79 10.97 -6.50
CA ALA A 182 15.44 11.05 -7.92
C ALA A 182 15.66 9.73 -8.65
N THR A 183 15.03 9.57 -9.80
CA THR A 183 15.18 8.42 -10.70
C THR A 183 15.23 8.87 -12.16
N THR A 184 15.54 7.94 -13.07
CA THR A 184 15.67 8.19 -14.51
C THR A 184 14.63 7.38 -15.31
N PRO A 185 14.38 7.74 -16.59
CA PRO A 185 13.41 7.04 -17.45
C PRO A 185 13.70 5.57 -17.71
N GLN A 186 14.97 5.21 -17.88
CA GLN A 186 15.39 3.84 -18.18
C GLN A 186 15.75 3.13 -16.87
N VAL A 187 15.02 2.09 -16.51
CA VAL A 187 15.24 1.39 -15.23
C VAL A 187 16.45 0.46 -15.35
N PHE A 188 17.34 0.54 -14.37
CA PHE A 188 18.56 -0.26 -14.24
C PHE A 188 19.62 -0.09 -15.34
N ASP A 189 19.59 1.00 -16.11
CA ASP A 189 20.74 1.40 -16.93
C ASP A 189 21.82 2.10 -16.09
N ASP A 190 22.94 2.45 -16.73
CA ASP A 190 24.06 3.09 -16.04
C ASP A 190 23.68 4.43 -15.41
N GLU A 191 22.81 5.21 -16.06
CA GLU A 191 22.35 6.51 -15.55
C GLU A 191 21.47 6.34 -14.31
N PHE A 192 20.55 5.37 -14.34
CA PHE A 192 19.72 4.99 -13.21
C PHE A 192 20.60 4.59 -12.03
N ILE A 193 21.53 3.65 -12.25
CA ILE A 193 22.41 3.13 -11.20
C ILE A 193 23.21 4.25 -10.54
N GLN A 194 23.78 5.16 -11.34
CA GLN A 194 24.52 6.32 -10.82
C GLN A 194 23.62 7.27 -10.02
N THR A 195 22.45 7.60 -10.56
CA THR A 195 21.48 8.50 -9.92
C THR A 195 21.02 7.96 -8.57
N ARG A 196 20.66 6.67 -8.53
CA ARG A 196 20.17 6.01 -7.31
C ARG A 196 21.29 5.82 -6.27
N ALA A 197 22.49 5.39 -6.68
CA ALA A 197 23.62 5.26 -5.78
C ALA A 197 24.01 6.60 -5.12
N LEU A 198 24.00 7.68 -5.91
CA LEU A 198 24.25 9.05 -5.42
C LEU A 198 23.18 9.48 -4.41
N GLY A 199 21.90 9.25 -4.73
CA GLY A 199 20.77 9.58 -3.87
C GLY A 199 20.86 8.91 -2.50
N HIS A 200 21.14 7.60 -2.49
CA HIS A 200 21.27 6.79 -1.27
C HIS A 200 22.60 6.98 -0.53
N HIS A 201 23.50 7.83 -1.03
CA HIS A 201 24.83 8.08 -0.46
C HIS A 201 25.70 6.81 -0.33
N VAL A 202 25.65 5.95 -1.34
CA VAL A 202 26.45 4.71 -1.43
C VAL A 202 27.33 4.69 -2.69
N SER A 203 28.35 3.85 -2.70
CA SER A 203 29.12 3.64 -3.94
C SER A 203 28.29 2.89 -4.99
N VAL A 204 28.55 3.17 -6.26
CA VAL A 204 27.94 2.45 -7.40
C VAL A 204 28.15 0.94 -7.28
N GLU A 205 29.34 0.49 -6.87
CA GLU A 205 29.63 -0.93 -6.65
C GLU A 205 28.74 -1.56 -5.57
N ASN A 206 28.56 -0.85 -4.43
CA ASN A 206 27.70 -1.32 -3.34
C ASN A 206 26.24 -1.43 -3.81
N TYR A 207 25.78 -0.42 -4.54
CA TYR A 207 24.44 -0.38 -5.11
C TYR A 207 24.22 -1.53 -6.09
N ILE A 208 25.12 -1.72 -7.08
CA ILE A 208 25.04 -2.82 -8.04
C ILE A 208 24.96 -4.17 -7.32
N ARG A 209 25.82 -4.40 -6.32
CA ARG A 209 25.83 -5.66 -5.57
C ARG A 209 24.51 -5.93 -4.84
N LYS A 210 23.86 -4.91 -4.30
CA LYS A 210 22.63 -5.06 -3.51
C LYS A 210 21.36 -5.12 -4.37
N VAL A 211 21.28 -4.28 -5.40
CA VAL A 211 20.06 -4.04 -6.17
C VAL A 211 20.10 -4.76 -7.51
N ILE A 212 21.21 -4.69 -8.24
CA ILE A 212 21.29 -5.18 -9.61
C ILE A 212 21.70 -6.65 -9.67
N TYR A 213 22.68 -7.05 -8.87
CA TYR A 213 23.23 -8.42 -8.88
C TYR A 213 22.17 -9.51 -8.65
N PRO A 214 21.18 -9.35 -7.73
CA PRO A 214 20.10 -10.33 -7.60
C PRO A 214 19.28 -10.53 -8.88
N PHE A 215 19.23 -9.54 -9.77
CA PHE A 215 18.47 -9.57 -11.03
C PHE A 215 19.31 -10.07 -12.22
N ASN A 216 20.63 -10.27 -12.06
CA ASN A 216 21.50 -10.74 -13.16
C ASN A 216 21.15 -12.15 -13.68
N THR A 217 20.36 -12.92 -12.94
CA THR A 217 19.81 -14.22 -13.35
C THR A 217 18.58 -14.10 -14.25
N ILE A 218 17.79 -13.02 -14.11
CA ILE A 218 16.50 -12.82 -14.79
C ILE A 218 16.65 -12.66 -16.30
N PHE A 219 17.79 -12.14 -16.75
CA PHE A 219 18.06 -11.92 -18.18
C PHE A 219 18.57 -13.15 -18.93
N LYS A 220 18.83 -14.26 -18.23
CA LYS A 220 19.42 -15.46 -18.85
C LYS A 220 18.37 -16.50 -19.25
N GLU A 221 17.15 -16.40 -18.75
CA GLU A 221 16.11 -17.43 -18.93
C GLU A 221 14.77 -16.83 -19.39
N GLU A 222 14.08 -17.52 -20.30
CA GLU A 222 12.72 -17.18 -20.72
C GLU A 222 11.70 -17.75 -19.72
N TYR A 223 11.55 -17.13 -18.55
CA TYR A 223 10.55 -17.55 -17.57
C TYR A 223 9.13 -17.46 -18.16
N LYS A 224 8.35 -18.52 -18.02
CA LYS A 224 6.95 -18.56 -18.47
C LYS A 224 6.07 -17.65 -17.60
N TYR A 225 6.38 -17.60 -16.30
CA TYR A 225 5.67 -16.77 -15.32
C TYR A 225 6.66 -15.97 -14.48
N ILE A 226 6.29 -14.73 -14.19
CA ILE A 226 6.86 -13.95 -13.10
C ILE A 226 5.77 -13.76 -12.04
N VAL A 227 6.08 -14.11 -10.79
CA VAL A 227 5.19 -13.96 -9.64
C VAL A 227 5.77 -12.89 -8.72
N LEU A 228 5.00 -11.83 -8.50
CA LEU A 228 5.40 -10.65 -7.74
C LEU A 228 4.74 -10.69 -6.36
N TRP A 229 5.54 -10.56 -5.29
CA TRP A 229 5.06 -10.52 -3.91
C TRP A 229 5.26 -9.13 -3.34
N PHE A 230 4.22 -8.31 -3.43
CA PHE A 230 4.26 -6.89 -3.05
C PHE A 230 3.03 -6.55 -2.21
N GLY A 231 3.25 -5.84 -1.10
CA GLY A 231 2.20 -5.39 -0.20
C GLY A 231 1.33 -4.27 -0.78
N GLU A 232 0.27 -3.93 -0.06
CA GLU A 232 -0.72 -2.90 -0.46
C GLU A 232 -0.29 -1.46 -0.16
N ASP A 233 0.79 -1.26 0.61
CA ASP A 233 1.28 0.07 0.98
C ASP A 233 1.95 0.81 -0.18
N MET A 234 2.11 2.12 -0.03
CA MET A 234 2.71 3.00 -1.02
C MET A 234 4.12 2.56 -1.42
N PHE A 235 4.96 2.19 -0.44
CA PHE A 235 6.34 1.81 -0.70
C PHE A 235 6.43 0.58 -1.60
N CYS A 236 5.70 -0.48 -1.25
CA CYS A 236 5.56 -1.69 -2.07
C CYS A 236 5.06 -1.36 -3.48
N GLN A 237 4.02 -0.52 -3.61
CA GLN A 237 3.41 -0.23 -4.90
C GLN A 237 4.30 0.65 -5.82
N MET A 238 5.13 1.55 -5.28
CA MET A 238 6.11 2.29 -6.10
C MET A 238 7.24 1.39 -6.62
N ASN A 239 7.65 0.42 -5.79
CA ASN A 239 8.59 -0.62 -6.20
C ASN A 239 7.97 -1.55 -7.26
N LEU A 240 6.70 -1.93 -7.09
CA LEU A 240 5.94 -2.71 -8.07
C LEU A 240 5.87 -1.99 -9.42
N LEU A 241 5.53 -0.69 -9.42
CA LEU A 241 5.51 0.11 -10.66
C LEU A 241 6.87 0.06 -11.37
N THR A 242 7.95 0.19 -10.61
CA THR A 242 9.32 0.20 -11.15
C THR A 242 9.73 -1.12 -11.76
N ILE A 243 9.44 -2.25 -11.10
CA ILE A 243 9.79 -3.57 -11.66
C ILE A 243 8.92 -3.92 -12.87
N LEU A 244 7.66 -3.47 -12.92
CA LEU A 244 6.80 -3.65 -14.09
C LEU A 244 7.30 -2.84 -15.28
N THR A 245 7.70 -1.58 -15.07
CA THR A 245 8.37 -0.76 -16.10
C THR A 245 9.61 -1.44 -16.62
N TYR A 246 10.42 -2.03 -15.73
CA TYR A 246 11.61 -2.74 -16.13
C TYR A 246 11.31 -3.96 -17.02
N PHE A 247 10.28 -4.75 -16.70
CA PHE A 247 9.87 -5.88 -17.55
C PHE A 247 9.37 -5.44 -18.93
N GLU A 248 8.67 -4.31 -19.00
CA GLU A 248 8.27 -3.72 -20.29
C GLU A 248 9.51 -3.29 -21.11
N GLN A 249 10.43 -2.58 -20.48
CA GLN A 249 11.67 -2.11 -21.10
C GLN A 249 12.60 -3.26 -21.53
N SER A 250 12.61 -4.37 -20.79
CA SER A 250 13.36 -5.58 -21.15
C SER A 250 12.67 -6.40 -22.23
N GLY A 251 11.43 -6.07 -22.59
CA GLY A 251 10.65 -6.79 -23.60
C GLY A 251 10.14 -8.15 -23.13
N TYR A 252 9.95 -8.37 -21.82
CA TYR A 252 9.42 -9.63 -21.28
C TYR A 252 8.05 -9.98 -21.89
N LYS A 253 7.86 -11.25 -22.27
CA LYS A 253 6.66 -11.74 -22.99
C LYS A 253 5.84 -12.77 -22.22
N GLY A 254 6.33 -13.25 -21.08
CA GLY A 254 5.60 -14.20 -20.25
C GLY A 254 4.49 -13.53 -19.45
N LYS A 255 3.83 -14.32 -18.60
CA LYS A 255 2.72 -13.84 -17.77
C LYS A 255 3.25 -13.26 -16.46
N VAL A 256 2.70 -12.14 -16.03
CA VAL A 256 3.02 -11.53 -14.74
C VAL A 256 1.84 -11.70 -13.80
N LEU A 257 2.07 -12.26 -12.62
CA LEU A 257 1.08 -12.46 -11.57
C LEU A 257 1.48 -11.65 -10.34
N LEU A 258 0.55 -10.89 -9.77
CA LEU A 258 0.74 -10.16 -8.52
C LEU A 258 0.05 -10.91 -7.39
N ASN A 259 0.81 -11.25 -6.36
CA ASN A 259 0.34 -11.64 -5.05
C ASN A 259 0.34 -10.38 -4.16
N SER A 260 -0.83 -9.77 -3.99
CA SER A 260 -1.07 -8.61 -3.13
C SER A 260 -1.52 -9.06 -1.74
N PHE A 261 -1.02 -8.42 -0.69
CA PHE A 261 -1.35 -8.76 0.70
C PHE A 261 -1.19 -7.56 1.65
N ARG A 262 -1.85 -7.64 2.80
CA ARG A 262 -1.59 -6.77 3.97
C ARG A 262 -0.48 -7.38 4.83
N GLU A 263 0.46 -6.60 5.35
CA GLU A 263 1.64 -7.16 6.04
C GLU A 263 1.30 -7.88 7.36
N ASP A 264 0.33 -7.37 8.10
CA ASP A 264 -0.14 -7.84 9.41
C ASP A 264 -1.08 -9.07 9.34
N GLU A 265 -1.89 -9.20 8.29
CA GLU A 265 -2.73 -10.39 8.08
C GLU A 265 -2.11 -11.43 7.15
N PHE A 266 -1.32 -10.98 6.17
CA PHE A 266 -0.74 -11.77 5.08
C PHE A 266 -1.75 -12.67 4.35
N LYS A 267 -2.93 -12.15 4.05
CA LYS A 267 -3.88 -12.84 3.17
C LYS A 267 -3.60 -12.45 1.72
N VAL A 268 -3.36 -13.43 0.86
CA VAL A 268 -2.89 -13.17 -0.51
C VAL A 268 -4.04 -13.16 -1.51
N SER A 269 -4.17 -12.05 -2.23
CA SER A 269 -5.00 -11.94 -3.42
C SER A 269 -4.12 -11.99 -4.66
N GLN A 270 -4.35 -12.96 -5.54
CA GLN A 270 -3.61 -13.06 -6.80
C GLN A 270 -4.35 -12.42 -7.96
N THR A 271 -3.64 -11.62 -8.77
CA THR A 271 -4.18 -10.97 -9.98
C THR A 271 -3.18 -11.09 -11.13
N GLU A 272 -3.65 -11.44 -12.33
CA GLU A 272 -2.80 -11.41 -13.54
C GLU A 272 -2.68 -9.97 -14.04
N LEU A 273 -1.44 -9.51 -14.24
CA LEU A 273 -1.12 -8.17 -14.73
C LEU A 273 -0.86 -8.22 -16.24
N GLN A 274 -1.42 -7.25 -16.95
CA GLN A 274 -1.13 -7.03 -18.36
C GLN A 274 -0.06 -5.94 -18.47
N LEU A 275 1.06 -6.26 -19.12
CA LEU A 275 2.10 -5.29 -19.47
C LEU A 275 1.71 -4.49 -20.73
N GLY A 276 2.13 -3.24 -20.81
CA GLY A 276 1.99 -2.37 -21.97
C GLY A 276 1.98 -0.87 -21.64
N ASP A 277 1.68 -0.52 -20.39
CA ASP A 277 1.41 0.85 -19.99
C ASP A 277 2.30 1.36 -18.83
N TYR A 278 2.98 0.48 -18.11
CA TYR A 278 3.68 0.83 -16.87
C TYR A 278 4.88 1.75 -17.08
N GLU A 279 5.57 1.69 -18.23
CA GLU A 279 6.64 2.62 -18.56
C GLU A 279 6.12 4.06 -18.66
N SER A 280 4.95 4.24 -19.26
CA SER A 280 4.33 5.56 -19.35
C SER A 280 3.95 6.06 -17.96
N VAL A 281 3.29 5.22 -17.16
CA VAL A 281 2.86 5.52 -15.79
C VAL A 281 4.05 5.85 -14.90
N TYR A 282 5.14 5.10 -15.01
CA TYR A 282 6.38 5.35 -14.27
C TYR A 282 6.95 6.74 -14.56
N LYS A 283 7.00 7.14 -15.84
CA LYS A 283 7.44 8.50 -16.21
C LYS A 283 6.50 9.55 -15.65
N GLU A 284 5.19 9.32 -15.69
CA GLU A 284 4.20 10.24 -15.13
C GLU A 284 4.37 10.40 -13.61
N VAL A 285 4.47 9.29 -12.89
CA VAL A 285 4.44 9.26 -11.44
C VAL A 285 5.81 9.54 -10.83
N LEU A 286 6.81 8.71 -11.13
CA LEU A 286 8.10 8.72 -10.41
C LEU A 286 9.10 9.76 -10.94
N ILE A 287 8.88 10.28 -12.15
CA ILE A 287 9.75 11.32 -12.74
C ILE A 287 9.04 12.67 -12.75
N ASN A 288 7.83 12.71 -13.28
CA ASN A 288 7.08 13.95 -13.47
C ASN A 288 6.16 14.29 -12.29
N HIS A 289 6.04 13.41 -11.29
CA HIS A 289 5.22 13.60 -10.09
C HIS A 289 3.78 14.04 -10.39
N ARG A 290 3.16 13.40 -11.38
CA ARG A 290 1.76 13.61 -11.76
C ARG A 290 0.94 12.33 -11.63
N LYS A 291 -0.38 12.48 -11.50
CA LYS A 291 -1.31 11.36 -11.55
C LYS A 291 -1.23 10.64 -12.90
N PRO A 292 -1.45 9.31 -12.93
CA PRO A 292 -1.49 8.56 -14.17
C PRO A 292 -2.64 9.05 -15.06
N SER A 293 -2.39 9.07 -16.37
CA SER A 293 -3.40 9.40 -17.39
C SER A 293 -4.33 8.22 -17.72
N ILE A 294 -3.94 7.01 -17.30
CA ILE A 294 -4.68 5.77 -17.53
C ILE A 294 -5.28 5.21 -16.24
N GLU A 295 -6.21 4.28 -16.40
CA GLU A 295 -6.77 3.53 -15.28
C GLU A 295 -5.79 2.43 -14.82
N LEU A 296 -5.64 2.26 -13.50
CA LEU A 296 -4.73 1.30 -12.88
C LEU A 296 -5.48 0.39 -11.92
N LEU A 297 -4.79 -0.64 -11.42
CA LEU A 297 -5.26 -1.37 -10.25
C LEU A 297 -5.57 -0.39 -9.10
N PRO A 298 -6.69 -0.55 -8.38
CA PRO A 298 -7.07 0.34 -7.30
C PRO A 298 -6.00 0.52 -6.23
N VAL A 299 -5.36 -0.58 -5.81
CA VAL A 299 -4.26 -0.55 -4.83
C VAL A 299 -3.10 0.34 -5.29
N MET A 300 -2.69 0.27 -6.56
CA MET A 300 -1.63 1.10 -7.12
C MET A 300 -2.09 2.56 -7.26
N TYR A 301 -3.33 2.79 -7.71
CA TYR A 301 -3.91 4.14 -7.79
C TYR A 301 -3.90 4.84 -6.43
N GLN A 302 -4.33 4.14 -5.37
CA GLN A 302 -4.34 4.65 -4.00
C GLN A 302 -2.92 4.95 -3.49
N ALA A 303 -1.98 4.04 -3.74
CA ALA A 303 -0.58 4.24 -3.40
C ALA A 303 0.05 5.46 -4.10
N ILE A 304 -0.24 5.68 -5.39
CA ILE A 304 0.23 6.86 -6.13
C ILE A 304 -0.30 8.15 -5.48
N ASP A 305 -1.56 8.17 -5.03
CA ASP A 305 -2.11 9.34 -4.34
C ASP A 305 -1.39 9.65 -3.03
N ILE A 306 -1.00 8.61 -2.29
CA ILE A 306 -0.18 8.76 -1.07
C ILE A 306 1.22 9.25 -1.43
N PHE A 307 1.86 8.66 -2.44
CA PHE A 307 3.20 9.06 -2.90
C PHE A 307 3.25 10.54 -3.29
N LEU A 308 2.32 10.98 -4.13
CA LEU A 308 2.23 12.38 -4.56
C LEU A 308 1.89 13.33 -3.40
N ASP A 309 1.18 12.87 -2.36
CA ASP A 309 0.99 13.65 -1.14
C ASP A 309 2.30 13.76 -0.35
N MET A 310 3.02 12.65 -0.16
CA MET A 310 4.27 12.60 0.59
C MET A 310 5.38 13.48 0.01
N LEU A 311 5.36 13.76 -1.29
CA LEU A 311 6.28 14.71 -1.94
C LEU A 311 6.05 16.18 -1.53
N LYS A 312 4.89 16.52 -0.96
CA LYS A 312 4.58 17.90 -0.55
C LYS A 312 5.28 18.21 0.78
N GLU A 313 5.81 19.41 0.92
CA GLU A 313 6.43 19.90 2.16
C GLU A 313 5.48 19.85 3.38
N ASN A 314 4.18 20.01 3.15
CA ASN A 314 3.15 20.04 4.20
C ASN A 314 2.16 18.86 4.10
N ASN A 315 2.67 17.67 3.74
CA ASN A 315 1.88 16.44 3.73
C ASN A 315 1.31 16.09 5.11
N GLU A 316 0.38 15.15 5.17
CA GLU A 316 -0.32 14.81 6.42
C GLU A 316 0.61 14.26 7.53
N VAL A 317 1.67 13.53 7.16
CA VAL A 317 2.68 13.04 8.11
C VAL A 317 3.45 14.20 8.73
N VAL A 318 3.95 15.14 7.91
CA VAL A 318 4.69 16.31 8.39
C VAL A 318 3.79 17.21 9.25
N LYS A 319 2.52 17.38 8.88
CA LYS A 319 1.53 18.09 9.70
C LYS A 319 1.33 17.41 11.05
N TYR A 320 1.24 16.09 11.07
CA TYR A 320 1.08 15.32 12.32
C TYR A 320 2.31 15.48 13.22
N ILE A 321 3.53 15.31 12.68
CA ILE A 321 4.77 15.51 13.42
C ILE A 321 4.85 16.94 13.98
N SER A 322 4.54 17.95 13.17
CA SER A 322 4.60 19.35 13.55
C SER A 322 3.61 19.73 14.68
N LYS A 323 2.49 19.01 14.79
CA LYS A 323 1.49 19.21 15.86
C LYS A 323 1.82 18.48 17.15
N ASN A 324 2.75 17.52 17.12
CA ASN A 324 3.11 16.64 18.23
C ASN A 324 4.62 16.71 18.53
N LYS A 325 5.24 17.90 18.40
CA LYS A 325 6.69 18.10 18.58
C LYS A 325 7.18 17.80 20.00
N ASP A 326 6.28 17.88 20.97
CA ASP A 326 6.50 17.58 22.38
C ASP A 326 6.73 16.10 22.66
N LEU A 327 6.24 15.20 21.80
CA LEU A 327 6.48 13.76 21.92
C LEU A 327 7.94 13.40 21.61
N SER A 328 8.42 12.35 22.24
CA SER A 328 9.74 11.79 21.94
C SER A 328 9.80 11.25 20.51
N THR A 329 10.99 11.17 19.90
CA THR A 329 11.14 10.61 18.54
C THR A 329 10.66 9.16 18.48
N ALA A 330 10.95 8.34 19.48
CA ALA A 330 10.50 6.96 19.55
C ALA A 330 8.97 6.85 19.60
N GLU A 331 8.32 7.69 20.41
CA GLU A 331 6.86 7.72 20.50
C GLU A 331 6.21 8.21 19.21
N LEU A 332 6.80 9.20 18.54
CA LEU A 332 6.33 9.65 17.22
C LEU A 332 6.42 8.53 16.18
N VAL A 333 7.54 7.80 16.12
CA VAL A 333 7.72 6.69 15.17
C VAL A 333 6.63 5.63 15.37
N ASN A 334 6.40 5.18 16.61
CA ASN A 334 5.35 4.19 16.89
C ASN A 334 3.97 4.67 16.44
N ARG A 335 3.60 5.91 16.79
CA ARG A 335 2.30 6.47 16.36
C ARG A 335 2.21 6.64 14.85
N LEU A 336 3.32 6.92 14.16
CA LEU A 336 3.31 7.04 12.70
C LEU A 336 3.06 5.69 12.01
N PHE A 337 3.57 4.58 12.56
CA PHE A 337 3.23 3.24 12.09
C PHE A 337 1.73 2.95 12.22
N ASP A 338 1.14 3.24 13.38
CA ASP A 338 -0.27 2.95 13.64
C ASP A 338 -1.22 3.82 12.79
N LEU A 339 -0.86 5.09 12.59
CA LEU A 339 -1.73 6.06 11.93
C LEU A 339 -1.59 6.11 10.41
N PHE A 340 -0.40 5.78 9.91
CA PHE A 340 -0.08 5.80 8.49
C PHE A 340 0.45 4.46 7.98
N PRO A 341 -0.23 3.32 8.26
CA PRO A 341 0.27 1.99 7.90
C PRO A 341 0.40 1.81 6.39
N THR A 342 -0.40 2.54 5.62
CA THR A 342 -0.43 2.49 4.16
C THR A 342 0.76 3.18 3.48
N ILE A 343 1.67 3.80 4.22
CA ILE A 343 2.87 4.44 3.66
C ILE A 343 3.97 3.40 3.42
N GLY A 344 4.15 2.42 4.31
CA GLY A 344 5.22 1.42 4.18
C GLY A 344 6.63 1.99 4.43
N TYR A 345 6.75 3.10 5.16
CA TYR A 345 8.04 3.62 5.59
C TYR A 345 8.55 2.86 6.82
N GLY A 346 9.86 2.62 6.87
CA GLY A 346 10.53 2.12 8.06
C GLY A 346 10.94 3.24 9.02
N ASP A 347 11.51 2.83 10.16
CA ASP A 347 11.90 3.71 11.27
C ASP A 347 12.81 4.83 10.79
N SER A 348 13.80 4.50 9.94
CA SER A 348 14.81 5.45 9.46
C SER A 348 14.18 6.59 8.66
N GLN A 349 13.23 6.28 7.77
CA GLN A 349 12.54 7.27 6.97
C GLN A 349 11.66 8.18 7.85
N TYR A 350 10.93 7.61 8.83
CA TYR A 350 10.16 8.41 9.77
C TYR A 350 11.05 9.28 10.65
N ILE A 351 12.18 8.77 11.13
CA ILE A 351 13.16 9.55 11.90
C ILE A 351 13.70 10.72 11.08
N GLU A 352 14.01 10.51 9.79
CA GLU A 352 14.45 11.58 8.90
C GLU A 352 13.37 12.67 8.74
N LEU A 353 12.11 12.27 8.52
CA LEU A 353 10.99 13.21 8.47
C LEU A 353 10.81 13.97 9.79
N ILE A 354 10.94 13.29 10.93
CA ILE A 354 10.85 13.91 12.26
C ILE A 354 11.95 14.94 12.43
N ASN A 355 13.19 14.62 12.06
CA ASN A 355 14.33 15.52 12.17
C ASN A 355 14.20 16.73 11.25
N LYS A 356 13.56 16.60 10.09
CA LYS A 356 13.29 17.72 9.18
C LYS A 356 12.13 18.61 9.66
N ALA A 357 11.14 18.03 10.31
CA ALA A 357 9.91 18.73 10.71
C ALA A 357 10.00 19.38 12.10
N LYS A 358 10.83 18.83 13.00
CA LYS A 358 11.10 19.42 14.32
C LYS A 358 11.96 20.67 14.18
#